data_AF-V7AQL5-F1
#
_entry.id   AF-V7AQL5-F1
#
_cell.length_a   1.000
_cell.length_b   1.000
_cell.length_c   1.000
_cell.angle_alpha   90.00
_cell.angle_beta   90.00
_cell.angle_gamma   90.00
#
_symmetry.space_group_name_H-M   'P 1'
#
loop_
_entity.id
_entity.type
_entity.pdbx_description
1 polymer ?
#
loop_
_entity_poly.entity_id
_entity_poly.type
_entity_poly.pdbx_seq_one_letter_code
_entity_poly.pdbx_strand_id
1 'polypeptide(L)' 'MFGRGGPRKSDNSKYYDILGVSKNATEDEIKKCYRKFKELGQAYEVLGDPEKKEMYDQYGEDTLKEGMGGG' A
#
# COMPACT_ATOMS: atom_id res chain seq x y z
N MET A 1 -21.78 -33.64 -19.14
CA MET A 1 -20.71 -32.75 -18.66
C MET A 1 -21.16 -32.02 -17.41
N PHE A 2 -20.71 -32.41 -16.21
CA PHE A 2 -21.03 -31.69 -14.96
C PHE A 2 -19.86 -30.78 -14.57
N GLY A 3 -19.88 -29.54 -15.03
CA GLY A 3 -19.01 -28.47 -14.52
C GLY A 3 -19.76 -27.66 -13.46
N ARG A 4 -19.74 -28.13 -12.21
CA ARG A 4 -20.27 -27.40 -11.05
C ARG A 4 -19.46 -26.10 -10.83
N GLY A 5 -19.91 -25.00 -11.43
CA GLY A 5 -19.52 -23.64 -11.03
C GLY A 5 -20.29 -23.27 -9.76
N GLY A 6 -19.79 -23.70 -8.61
CA GLY A 6 -20.36 -23.35 -7.30
C GLY A 6 -20.28 -21.84 -7.01
N PRO A 7 -21.14 -21.32 -6.11
CA PRO A 7 -21.23 -19.90 -5.81
C PRO A 7 -19.88 -19.37 -5.33
N ARG A 8 -19.40 -18.30 -5.96
CA ARG A 8 -18.25 -17.53 -5.48
C ARG A 8 -18.60 -17.04 -4.08
N LYS A 9 -18.04 -17.68 -3.06
CA LYS A 9 -18.16 -17.24 -1.67
C LYS A 9 -17.67 -15.80 -1.62
N SER A 10 -18.35 -14.94 -0.86
CA SER A 10 -17.88 -13.60 -0.59
C SER A 10 -16.45 -13.68 -0.07
N ASP A 11 -15.50 -13.33 -0.94
CA ASP A 11 -14.08 -13.44 -0.66
C ASP A 11 -13.70 -12.26 0.24
N ASN A 12 -13.91 -12.45 1.54
CA ASN A 12 -13.33 -11.59 2.57
C ASN A 12 -11.78 -11.58 2.52
N SER A 13 -11.17 -12.28 1.55
CA SER A 13 -9.74 -12.23 1.25
C SER A 13 -9.30 -10.91 0.64
N LYS A 14 -10.19 -10.11 0.03
CA LYS A 14 -9.78 -8.91 -0.72
C LYS A 14 -8.86 -7.97 0.07
N TYR A 15 -9.13 -7.76 1.36
CA TYR A 15 -8.28 -6.93 2.22
C TYR A 15 -6.92 -7.57 2.52
N TYR A 16 -6.90 -8.88 2.70
CA TYR A 16 -5.67 -9.65 2.88
C TYR A 16 -4.82 -9.69 1.60
N ASP A 17 -5.46 -9.77 0.44
CA ASP A 17 -4.81 -9.73 -0.88
C ASP A 17 -4.14 -8.36 -1.13
N ILE A 18 -4.80 -7.26 -0.77
CA ILE A 18 -4.24 -5.89 -0.84
C ILE A 18 -3.02 -5.76 0.08
N LEU A 19 -3.11 -6.29 1.29
CA LEU A 19 -2.01 -6.26 2.26
C LEU A 19 -0.91 -7.31 1.94
N GLY A 20 -1.13 -8.18 0.95
CA GLY A 20 -0.22 -9.27 0.61
C GLY A 20 -0.03 -10.30 1.72
N VAL A 21 -1.02 -10.44 2.62
CA VAL A 21 -0.96 -11.34 3.78
C VAL A 21 -1.97 -12.47 3.64
N SER A 22 -1.76 -13.56 4.36
CA SER A 22 -2.73 -14.66 4.43
C SER A 22 -3.92 -14.28 5.32
N LYS A 23 -5.10 -14.87 5.08
CA LYS A 23 -6.26 -14.75 5.97
C LYS A 23 -6.00 -15.23 7.41
N ASN A 24 -4.96 -16.05 7.59
CA ASN A 24 -4.52 -16.56 8.89
C ASN A 24 -3.39 -15.72 9.49
N ALA A 25 -3.02 -14.59 8.86
CA ALA A 25 -1.96 -13.73 9.35
C ALA A 25 -2.35 -13.13 10.71
N THR A 26 -1.34 -12.99 11.56
CA THR A 26 -1.48 -12.43 12.89
C THR A 26 -1.64 -10.91 12.84
N GLU A 27 -2.17 -10.33 13.92
CA GLU A 27 -2.33 -8.88 14.04
C GLU A 27 -0.99 -8.13 13.85
N ASP A 28 0.11 -8.70 14.35
CA ASP A 28 1.46 -8.15 14.15
C ASP A 28 1.89 -8.10 12.68
N GLU A 29 1.55 -9.12 11.89
CA GLU A 29 1.84 -9.14 10.45
C GLU A 29 1.00 -8.10 9.71
N ILE A 30 -0.29 -8.00 10.06
CA ILE A 30 -1.20 -6.99 9.51
C ILE A 30 -0.68 -5.57 9.83
N LYS A 31 -0.25 -5.32 11.08
CA LYS A 31 0.34 -4.04 11.50
C LYS A 31 1.64 -3.73 10.77
N LYS A 32 2.50 -4.72 10.55
CA LYS A 32 3.73 -4.55 9.77
C LYS A 32 3.42 -4.19 8.31
N CYS A 33 2.48 -4.88 7.68
CA CYS A 33 2.07 -4.55 6.31
C CYS A 33 1.39 -3.18 6.23
N TYR A 34 0.59 -2.80 7.22
CA TYR A 34 -0.01 -1.47 7.29
C TYR A 34 1.04 -0.34 7.34
N ARG A 35 2.12 -0.50 8.13
CA ARG A 35 3.21 0.47 8.17
C ARG A 35 3.87 0.63 6.80
N LYS A 36 4.20 -0.50 6.16
CA LYS A 36 4.75 -0.50 4.79
C LYS A 36 3.79 0.13 3.78
N PHE A 37 2.49 -0.12 3.90
CA PHE A 37 1.50 0.46 3.01
C PHE A 37 1.43 1.98 3.15
N LYS A 38 1.56 2.50 4.38
CA LYS A 38 1.65 3.94 4.61
C LYS A 38 2.88 4.55 3.93
N GLU A 39 4.03 3.89 4.06
CA GLU A 39 5.28 4.30 3.37
C GLU A 39 5.13 4.22 1.84
N LEU A 40 4.47 3.19 1.32
CA LEU A 40 4.17 3.05 -0.11
C LEU A 40 3.23 4.14 -0.63
N GLY A 41 2.22 4.53 0.16
CA GLY A 41 1.32 5.64 -0.18
C GLY A 41 2.10 6.94 -0.32
N GLN A 42 2.96 7.25 0.66
CA GLN A 42 3.82 8.43 0.61
C GLN A 42 4.78 8.39 -0.58
N ALA A 43 5.41 7.24 -0.83
CA ALA A 43 6.28 7.06 -1.99
C ALA A 43 5.51 7.25 -3.31
N TYR A 44 4.26 6.79 -3.40
CA TYR A 44 3.43 6.98 -4.58
C TYR A 44 3.04 8.44 -4.78
N GLU A 45 2.70 9.17 -3.72
CA GLU A 45 2.39 10.61 -3.81
C GLU A 45 3.59 11.44 -4.29
N VAL A 46 4.80 11.02 -3.93
CA VAL A 46 6.04 11.69 -4.33
C VAL A 46 6.46 11.28 -5.74
N LEU A 47 6.50 9.98 -6.03
CA LEU A 47 7.02 9.44 -7.29
C LEU A 47 5.97 9.46 -8.42
N GLY A 48 4.68 9.55 -8.08
CA GLY A 48 3.57 9.61 -9.01
C GLY A 48 3.38 10.99 -9.64
N ASP A 49 3.75 12.05 -8.94
CA ASP A 49 3.80 13.41 -9.48
C ASP A 49 5.17 13.65 -10.15
N PRO A 50 5.24 13.95 -11.45
CA PRO A 50 6.51 14.14 -12.16
C PRO A 50 7.36 15.26 -11.55
N GLU A 51 6.73 16.35 -11.09
CA GLU A 51 7.43 17.47 -10.43
C GLU A 51 7.98 17.07 -9.05
N LYS A 52 7.21 16.36 -8.22
CA LYS A 52 7.69 15.90 -6.91
C LYS A 52 8.75 14.82 -7.02
N LYS A 53 8.65 13.96 -8.04
CA LYS A 53 9.65 12.95 -8.36
C LYS A 53 10.97 13.62 -8.73
N GLU A 54 10.92 14.62 -9.60
CA GLU A 54 12.11 15.38 -9.99
C GLU A 54 12.74 16.09 -8.77
N MET A 55 11.91 16.69 -7.92
CA MET A 55 12.37 17.30 -6.66
C MET A 55 13.00 16.26 -5.72
N TYR A 56 12.43 15.06 -5.60
CA TYR A 56 13.00 13.97 -4.80
C TYR A 56 14.34 13.47 -5.36
N ASP A 57 14.41 13.25 -6.68
CA ASP A 57 15.62 12.79 -7.37
C ASP A 57 16.75 13.84 -7.31
N GLN A 58 16.39 15.14 -7.28
CA GLN A 58 17.34 16.25 -7.29
C GLN A 58 17.79 16.70 -5.89
N TYR A 59 16.90 16.74 -4.90
CA TYR A 59 17.16 17.30 -3.58
C TYR A 59 17.10 16.28 -2.44
N GLY A 60 16.67 15.05 -2.71
CA GLY A 60 16.55 13.99 -1.70
C GLY A 60 15.38 14.20 -0.72
N GLU A 61 15.28 13.29 0.24
CA GLU A 61 14.15 13.18 1.20
C GLU A 61 13.97 14.43 2.08
N ASP A 62 15.02 15.23 2.26
CA ASP A 62 15.01 16.45 3.10
C ASP A 62 14.05 17.54 2.58
N THR A 63 13.85 17.68 1.26
CA THR A 63 12.95 18.71 0.70
C THR A 63 11.47 18.37 0.82
N LEU A 64 11.11 17.09 0.83
CA LEU A 64 9.71 16.66 0.96
C LEU A 64 9.22 16.76 2.41
N LYS A 65 10.15 16.67 3.36
CA LYS A 65 9.86 16.74 4.79
C LYS A 65 9.38 18.12 5.24
N GLU A 66 9.80 19.18 4.55
CA GLU A 66 9.36 20.56 4.83
C GLU A 66 7.93 20.85 4.33
N GLY A 67 7.40 20.07 3.37
CA GLY A 67 6.05 20.26 2.82
C GLY A 67 4.98 19.31 3.37
N MET A 68 5.35 18.12 3.87
CA MET A 68 4.42 17.09 4.36
C MET A 68 4.31 17.04 5.91
N GLY A 69 4.73 18.12 6.58
CA GLY A 69 4.83 18.23 8.05
C GLY A 69 4.02 19.37 8.67
N GLY A 70 2.88 19.75 8.10
CA GLY A 70 2.04 20.82 8.65
C GLY A 70 0.54 20.49 8.63
N GLY A 71 0.00 20.08 9.78
CA GLY A 71 -1.45 19.98 10.05
C GLY A 71 -1.90 18.62 10.57
#